data_AF-A0A419JW68-F1
#
_entry.id   AF-A0A419JW68-F1
#
_cell.length_a   1.000
_cell.length_b   1.000
_cell.length_c   1.000
_cell.angle_alpha   90.00
_cell.angle_beta   90.00
_cell.angle_gamma   90.00
#
_symmetry.space_group_name_H-M   'P 1'
#
loop_
_entity.id
_entity.type
_entity.pdbx_description
1 polymer ?
#
loop_
_entity_poly.entity_id
_entity_poly.type
_entity_poly.pdbx_seq_one_letter_code
_entity_poly.pdbx_strand_id
1 'polypeptide(L)'
;VGIALLWRAVVSSDETVTLCESACSGVSLSIIGWLLFGYMYSMSRKPTDWPVTSRIYRSIAVSLLVINIYVAIYYGMRWSGLLRVEISVSHDYIYQDLRYVIFMAYYCVAIAAARYLRGMHEKYRLLIKESTKKRAKNIKEAIFFVMTHERTLVVVIAAAILWRVAIRTDSGVTFWESTVSGISLIVWGWSIFGYLCALSVKVRHKIDLTRTIQHAALGLCAVNVYAVFYYGLRWYEQICRIMGEVTETYVPQPLDMVFKDVRYVMLVLFYCAIVLLAKHLVKAYEDYTVPARKSQ
;
A
#
# COMPACT_ATOMS: atom_id res chain seq x y z
N VAL A 1 14.21 7.47 -7.26
CA VAL A 1 14.24 7.73 -5.80
C VAL A 1 15.28 8.78 -5.43
N GLY A 2 16.57 8.61 -5.76
CA GLY A 2 17.61 9.62 -5.48
C GLY A 2 17.31 11.03 -6.01
N ILE A 3 16.80 11.15 -7.24
CA ILE A 3 16.39 12.45 -7.83
C ILE A 3 15.20 13.07 -7.08
N ALA A 4 14.25 12.25 -6.60
CA ALA A 4 13.11 12.73 -5.82
C ALA A 4 13.53 13.19 -4.40
N LEU A 5 14.52 12.51 -3.81
CA LEU A 5 15.14 12.91 -2.54
C LEU A 5 15.93 14.21 -2.71
N LEU A 6 16.72 14.34 -3.77
CA LEU A 6 17.47 15.56 -4.10
C LEU A 6 16.52 16.73 -4.37
N TRP A 7 15.47 16.50 -5.16
CA TRP A 7 14.43 17.51 -5.43
C TRP A 7 13.76 17.97 -4.13
N ARG A 8 13.40 17.05 -3.23
CA ARG A 8 12.83 17.41 -1.93
C ARG A 8 13.84 18.09 -1.02
N ALA A 9 15.10 17.67 -1.00
CA ALA A 9 16.14 18.34 -0.21
C ALA A 9 16.37 19.79 -0.66
N VAL A 10 16.29 20.06 -1.97
CA VAL A 10 16.39 21.41 -2.53
C VAL A 10 15.14 22.24 -2.22
N VAL A 11 13.94 21.67 -2.42
CA VAL A 11 12.66 22.37 -2.19
C VAL A 11 12.36 22.60 -0.71
N SER A 12 12.84 21.72 0.18
CA SER A 12 12.63 21.81 1.63
C SER A 12 13.66 22.70 2.33
N SER A 13 14.71 23.14 1.63
CA SER A 13 15.78 23.96 2.20
C SER A 13 15.33 25.35 2.65
N ASP A 14 14.20 25.84 2.10
CA ASP A 14 13.66 27.17 2.42
C ASP A 14 12.59 27.14 3.53
N GLU A 15 12.33 25.97 4.14
CA GLU A 15 11.29 25.71 5.16
C GLU A 15 9.84 26.07 4.74
N THR A 16 9.65 26.69 3.57
CA THR A 16 8.36 27.04 2.98
C THR A 16 8.16 26.33 1.66
N VAL A 17 7.34 25.28 1.64
CA VAL A 17 6.91 24.65 0.39
C VAL A 17 5.87 25.55 -0.27
N THR A 18 6.21 26.16 -1.40
CA THR A 18 5.25 27.00 -2.13
C THR A 18 4.10 26.16 -2.72
N LEU A 19 2.94 26.79 -2.89
CA LEU A 19 1.78 26.12 -3.54
C LEU A 19 2.13 25.59 -4.93
N CYS A 20 3.02 26.28 -5.65
CA CYS A 20 3.49 25.88 -6.98
C CYS A 20 4.32 24.58 -6.93
N GLU A 21 5.25 24.46 -5.99
CA GLU A 21 6.08 23.25 -5.83
C GLU A 21 5.25 22.04 -5.36
N SER A 22 4.28 22.30 -4.47
CA SER A 22 3.29 21.31 -4.05
C SER A 22 2.40 20.87 -5.22
N ALA A 23 1.99 21.78 -6.10
CA ALA A 23 1.22 21.48 -7.30
C ALA A 23 2.02 20.64 -8.30
N CYS A 24 3.24 21.04 -8.65
CA CYS A 24 4.13 20.28 -9.54
C CYS A 24 4.39 18.86 -9.02
N SER A 25 4.63 18.71 -7.71
CA SER A 25 4.85 17.41 -7.07
C SER A 25 3.58 16.54 -7.09
N GLY A 26 2.41 17.11 -6.82
CA GLY A 26 1.15 16.37 -6.84
C GLY A 26 0.69 15.98 -8.24
N VAL A 27 0.85 16.87 -9.22
CA VAL A 27 0.51 16.61 -10.63
C VAL A 27 1.42 15.52 -11.20
N SER A 28 2.73 15.60 -10.98
CA SER A 28 3.67 14.57 -11.45
C SER A 28 3.39 13.18 -10.85
N LEU A 29 3.13 13.10 -9.54
CA LEU A 29 2.70 11.86 -8.89
C LEU A 29 1.41 11.31 -9.48
N SER A 30 0.44 12.18 -9.75
CA SER A 30 -0.84 11.80 -10.32
C SER A 30 -0.68 11.23 -11.74
N ILE A 31 0.06 11.93 -12.60
CA ILE A 31 0.32 11.48 -13.98
C ILE A 31 1.02 10.11 -13.97
N ILE A 32 2.12 9.98 -13.22
CA ILE A 32 2.88 8.71 -13.16
C ILE A 32 2.01 7.58 -12.60
N GLY A 33 1.29 7.85 -11.52
CA GLY A 33 0.42 6.86 -10.87
C GLY A 33 -0.67 6.35 -11.80
N TRP A 34 -1.38 7.24 -12.51
CA TRP A 34 -2.46 6.86 -13.43
C TRP A 34 -1.95 6.15 -14.69
N LEU A 35 -0.82 6.58 -15.24
CA LEU A 35 -0.18 5.87 -16.36
C LEU A 35 0.21 4.44 -15.97
N LEU A 36 0.79 4.27 -14.78
CA LEU A 36 1.19 2.96 -14.28
C LEU A 36 -0.03 2.07 -14.00
N PHE A 37 -1.10 2.63 -13.43
CA PHE A 37 -2.37 1.95 -13.28
C PHE A 37 -2.93 1.48 -14.63
N GLY A 38 -3.01 2.38 -15.61
CA GLY A 38 -3.48 2.07 -16.96
C GLY A 38 -2.67 0.95 -17.63
N TYR A 39 -1.35 1.00 -17.47
CA TYR A 39 -0.44 -0.04 -17.96
C TYR A 39 -0.72 -1.41 -17.31
N MET A 40 -0.75 -1.48 -15.98
CA MET A 40 -0.98 -2.72 -15.24
C MET A 40 -2.37 -3.30 -15.53
N TYR A 41 -3.38 -2.43 -15.63
CA TYR A 41 -4.75 -2.82 -15.94
C TYR A 41 -4.87 -3.36 -17.38
N SER A 42 -4.26 -2.68 -18.35
CA SER A 42 -4.19 -3.15 -19.74
C SER A 42 -3.53 -4.53 -19.82
N MET A 43 -2.39 -4.73 -19.13
CA MET A 43 -1.75 -6.05 -19.09
C MET A 43 -2.61 -7.12 -18.41
N SER A 44 -3.39 -6.76 -17.38
CA SER A 44 -4.30 -7.71 -16.73
C SER A 44 -5.42 -8.22 -17.65
N ARG A 45 -5.77 -7.45 -18.69
CA ARG A 45 -6.83 -7.79 -19.65
C ARG A 45 -6.33 -8.53 -20.88
N LYS A 46 -5.02 -8.55 -21.13
CA LYS A 46 -4.49 -9.29 -22.28
C LYS A 46 -4.78 -10.78 -22.09
N PRO A 47 -5.20 -11.49 -23.14
CA PRO A 47 -5.37 -12.93 -23.07
C PRO A 47 -4.01 -13.56 -22.74
N THR A 48 -3.98 -14.36 -21.68
CA THR A 48 -2.77 -15.02 -21.19
C THR A 48 -3.04 -16.51 -21.05
N ASP A 49 -2.17 -17.36 -21.56
CA ASP A 49 -2.25 -18.81 -21.36
C ASP A 49 -2.02 -19.21 -19.89
N TRP A 50 -1.48 -18.28 -19.08
CA TRP A 50 -1.30 -18.47 -17.65
C TRP A 50 -2.11 -17.45 -16.83
N PRO A 51 -3.36 -17.78 -16.46
CA PRO A 51 -4.32 -16.84 -15.85
C PRO A 51 -3.94 -16.33 -14.46
N VAL A 52 -2.85 -16.82 -13.87
CA VAL A 52 -2.33 -16.30 -12.60
C VAL A 52 -1.59 -14.96 -12.81
N THR A 53 -0.92 -14.77 -13.95
CA THR A 53 -0.22 -13.50 -14.24
C THR A 53 -1.17 -12.33 -14.38
N SER A 54 -2.29 -12.51 -15.11
CA SER A 54 -3.34 -11.50 -15.22
C SER A 54 -3.94 -11.13 -13.86
N ARG A 55 -4.09 -12.10 -12.94
CA ARG A 55 -4.52 -11.84 -11.56
C ARG A 55 -3.49 -11.07 -10.75
N ILE A 56 -2.19 -11.36 -10.90
CA ILE A 56 -1.12 -10.59 -10.26
C ILE A 56 -1.12 -9.14 -10.77
N TYR A 57 -1.17 -8.94 -12.10
CA TYR A 57 -1.30 -7.59 -12.69
C TYR A 57 -2.53 -6.85 -12.17
N ARG A 58 -3.68 -7.53 -12.08
CA ARG A 58 -4.90 -6.95 -11.54
C ARG A 58 -4.76 -6.56 -10.07
N SER A 59 -4.15 -7.40 -9.23
CA SER A 59 -3.92 -7.07 -7.82
C SER A 59 -2.98 -5.88 -7.63
N ILE A 60 -1.92 -5.78 -8.44
CA ILE A 60 -1.03 -4.60 -8.43
C ILE A 60 -1.79 -3.36 -8.92
N ALA A 61 -2.61 -3.47 -9.97
CA ALA A 61 -3.45 -2.38 -10.45
C ALA A 61 -4.43 -1.89 -9.38
N VAL A 62 -5.07 -2.81 -8.63
CA VAL A 62 -5.95 -2.42 -7.49
C VAL A 62 -5.15 -1.70 -6.40
N SER A 63 -3.95 -2.18 -6.08
CA SER A 63 -3.08 -1.51 -5.08
C SER A 63 -2.67 -0.10 -5.53
N LEU A 64 -2.35 0.07 -6.82
CA LEU A 64 -2.06 1.37 -7.43
C LEU A 64 -3.29 2.28 -7.44
N LEU A 65 -4.49 1.74 -7.72
CA LEU A 65 -5.73 2.51 -7.71
C LEU A 65 -5.99 3.10 -6.33
N VAL A 66 -5.83 2.31 -5.26
CA VAL A 66 -6.00 2.78 -3.87
C VAL A 66 -5.02 3.91 -3.56
N ILE A 67 -3.75 3.77 -3.93
CA ILE A 67 -2.74 4.83 -3.72
C ILE A 67 -3.05 6.07 -4.56
N ASN A 68 -3.43 5.92 -5.82
CA ASN A 68 -3.75 7.05 -6.70
C ASN A 68 -4.97 7.83 -6.20
N ILE A 69 -6.02 7.13 -5.74
CA ILE A 69 -7.19 7.77 -5.13
C ILE A 69 -6.77 8.52 -3.86
N TYR A 70 -5.95 7.91 -3.01
CA TYR A 70 -5.42 8.59 -1.82
C TYR A 70 -4.63 9.86 -2.18
N VAL A 71 -3.73 9.78 -3.16
CA VAL A 71 -2.94 10.91 -3.65
C VAL A 71 -3.86 12.02 -4.20
N ALA A 72 -4.87 11.67 -4.99
CA ALA A 72 -5.83 12.63 -5.55
C ALA A 72 -6.64 13.34 -4.46
N ILE A 73 -7.16 12.59 -3.47
CA ILE A 73 -7.88 13.19 -2.33
C ILE A 73 -6.96 14.12 -1.54
N TYR A 74 -5.75 13.65 -1.22
CA TYR A 74 -4.79 14.43 -0.45
C TYR A 74 -4.43 15.76 -1.14
N TYR A 75 -3.96 15.71 -2.39
CA TYR A 75 -3.57 16.92 -3.11
C TYR A 75 -4.78 17.78 -3.46
N GLY A 76 -5.95 17.19 -3.74
CA GLY A 76 -7.19 17.93 -3.96
C GLY A 76 -7.64 18.73 -2.74
N MET A 77 -7.64 18.12 -1.55
CA MET A 77 -7.95 18.81 -0.29
C MET A 77 -6.92 19.89 0.04
N ARG A 78 -5.64 19.65 -0.26
CA ARG A 78 -4.56 20.62 -0.04
C ARG A 78 -4.65 21.82 -0.97
N TRP A 79 -4.84 21.61 -2.28
CA TRP A 79 -4.95 22.69 -3.27
C TRP A 79 -6.20 23.55 -3.08
N SER A 80 -7.29 22.95 -2.56
CA SER A 80 -8.51 23.69 -2.20
C SER A 80 -8.40 24.45 -0.87
N GLY A 81 -7.27 24.34 -0.15
CA GLY A 81 -7.08 24.98 1.15
C GLY A 81 -7.92 24.35 2.27
N LEU A 82 -8.53 23.19 2.03
CA LEU A 82 -9.37 22.45 2.97
C LEU A 82 -8.55 21.62 3.97
N LEU A 83 -7.26 21.41 3.69
CA LEU A 83 -6.31 20.71 4.54
C LEU A 83 -5.20 21.71 4.92
N ARG A 84 -5.32 22.35 6.09
CA ARG A 84 -4.37 23.38 6.55
C ARG A 84 -3.16 22.81 7.29
N VAL A 85 -3.36 21.79 8.12
CA VAL A 85 -2.30 21.15 8.93
C VAL A 85 -2.66 19.67 9.12
N GLU A 86 -1.76 18.75 8.77
CA GLU A 86 -2.03 17.31 8.94
C GLU A 86 -1.69 16.77 10.33
N ILE A 87 -0.65 17.33 10.95
CA ILE A 87 -0.12 16.89 12.24
C ILE A 87 0.06 18.11 13.13
N SER A 88 1.02 18.98 12.81
CA SER A 88 1.25 20.27 13.49
C SER A 88 1.95 21.23 12.54
N VAL A 89 1.84 22.54 12.78
CA VAL A 89 2.44 23.59 11.93
C VAL A 89 3.95 23.35 11.77
N SER A 90 4.62 22.87 12.82
CA SER A 90 6.06 22.61 12.83
C SER A 90 6.51 21.29 12.20
N HIS A 91 5.63 20.30 11.98
CA HIS A 91 6.03 18.98 11.42
C HIS A 91 5.38 18.66 10.07
N ASP A 92 4.52 19.55 9.57
CA ASP A 92 3.78 19.32 8.34
C ASP A 92 4.71 19.19 7.13
N TYR A 93 5.79 19.98 7.06
CA TYR A 93 6.74 19.95 5.94
C TYR A 93 7.49 18.60 5.83
N ILE A 94 8.03 18.09 6.95
CA ILE A 94 8.75 16.80 7.02
C ILE A 94 7.84 15.66 6.54
N TYR A 95 6.59 15.69 6.99
CA TYR A 95 5.64 14.63 6.67
C TYR A 95 5.19 14.67 5.20
N GLN A 96 5.08 15.86 4.61
CA GLN A 96 4.81 16.02 3.18
C GLN A 96 5.95 15.48 2.30
N ASP A 97 7.19 15.77 2.67
CA ASP A 97 8.38 15.30 1.96
C ASP A 97 8.48 13.78 2.04
N LEU A 98 8.33 13.24 3.24
CA LEU A 98 8.32 11.80 3.49
C LEU A 98 7.24 11.09 2.65
N ARG A 99 6.01 11.61 2.64
CA ARG A 99 4.91 11.03 1.84
C ARG A 99 5.27 11.00 0.36
N TYR A 100 5.75 12.11 -0.18
CA TYR A 100 6.10 12.19 -1.61
C TYR A 100 7.19 11.18 -1.96
N VAL A 101 8.25 11.10 -1.14
CA VAL A 101 9.34 10.14 -1.32
C VAL A 101 8.82 8.70 -1.27
N ILE A 102 7.92 8.40 -0.34
CA ILE A 102 7.34 7.06 -0.19
C ILE A 102 6.48 6.68 -1.41
N PHE A 103 5.62 7.58 -1.91
CA PHE A 103 4.83 7.29 -3.11
C PHE A 103 5.68 7.17 -4.37
N MET A 104 6.70 8.01 -4.52
CA MET A 104 7.67 7.87 -5.60
C MET A 104 8.42 6.53 -5.52
N ALA A 105 8.85 6.13 -4.31
CA ALA A 105 9.47 4.83 -4.09
C ALA A 105 8.53 3.68 -4.45
N TYR A 106 7.26 3.76 -4.02
CA TYR A 106 6.24 2.77 -4.36
C TYR A 106 6.04 2.64 -5.87
N TYR A 107 5.89 3.75 -6.60
CA TYR A 107 5.75 3.71 -8.06
C TYR A 107 6.98 3.16 -8.76
N CYS A 108 8.19 3.52 -8.31
CA CYS A 108 9.43 2.95 -8.84
C CYS A 108 9.48 1.43 -8.65
N VAL A 109 9.09 0.95 -7.47
CA VAL A 109 9.01 -0.47 -7.14
C VAL A 109 7.95 -1.19 -7.98
N ALA A 110 6.78 -0.58 -8.19
CA ALA A 110 5.74 -1.13 -9.04
C ALA A 110 6.15 -1.22 -10.52
N ILE A 111 6.89 -0.22 -11.04
CA ILE A 111 7.49 -0.27 -12.38
C ILE A 111 8.48 -1.44 -12.48
N ALA A 112 9.35 -1.61 -11.49
CA ALA A 112 10.31 -2.70 -11.46
C ALA A 112 9.61 -4.07 -11.40
N ALA A 113 8.58 -4.21 -10.55
CA ALA A 113 7.75 -5.42 -10.49
C ALA A 113 7.09 -5.73 -11.84
N ALA A 114 6.62 -4.72 -12.57
CA ALA A 114 6.03 -4.86 -13.91
C ALA A 114 7.02 -5.46 -14.93
N ARG A 115 8.29 -5.05 -14.89
CA ARG A 115 9.33 -5.56 -15.79
C ARG A 115 9.57 -7.06 -15.56
N TYR A 116 9.70 -7.47 -14.30
CA TYR A 116 9.88 -8.89 -13.96
C TYR A 116 8.64 -9.72 -14.29
N LEU A 117 7.44 -9.19 -14.05
CA LEU A 117 6.18 -9.84 -14.43
C LEU A 117 6.06 -10.04 -15.94
N ARG A 118 6.51 -9.06 -16.73
CA ARG A 118 6.52 -9.17 -18.19
C ARG A 118 7.47 -10.27 -18.66
N GLY A 119 8.69 -10.32 -18.11
CA GLY A 119 9.64 -11.39 -18.41
C GLY A 119 9.10 -12.78 -18.01
N MET A 120 8.38 -12.85 -16.89
CA MET A 120 7.70 -14.06 -16.44
C MET A 120 6.61 -14.50 -17.41
N HIS A 121 5.76 -13.57 -17.83
CA HIS A 121 4.68 -13.78 -18.79
C HIS A 121 5.20 -14.29 -20.15
N GLU A 122 6.29 -13.73 -20.66
CA GLU A 122 6.90 -14.12 -21.94
C GLU A 122 7.55 -15.52 -21.86
N LYS A 123 8.27 -15.84 -20.78
CA LYS A 123 8.92 -17.16 -20.60
C LYS A 123 7.92 -18.29 -20.33
N TYR A 124 6.83 -18.02 -19.59
CA TYR A 124 5.82 -19.04 -19.26
C TYR A 124 4.91 -19.42 -20.42
N ARG A 125 4.77 -18.53 -21.43
CA ARG A 125 4.05 -18.86 -22.67
C ARG A 125 4.60 -20.11 -23.38
N LEU A 126 5.85 -20.50 -23.08
CA LEU A 126 6.55 -21.61 -23.73
C LEU A 126 6.46 -22.95 -22.96
N LEU A 127 5.90 -22.99 -21.75
CA LEU A 127 6.10 -24.11 -20.79
C LEU A 127 4.82 -24.91 -20.44
N ILE A 128 3.74 -24.82 -21.21
CA ILE A 128 2.43 -25.35 -20.77
C ILE A 128 2.41 -26.89 -20.66
N LYS A 129 2.17 -27.39 -19.43
CA LYS A 129 1.26 -28.51 -19.16
C LYS A 129 0.60 -28.35 -17.77
N GLU A 130 -0.65 -28.79 -17.71
CA GLU A 130 -1.67 -28.58 -16.67
C GLU A 130 -1.26 -28.97 -15.23
N SER A 131 -1.57 -28.09 -14.27
CA SER A 131 -1.27 -28.26 -12.83
C SER A 131 -2.52 -28.71 -12.07
N THR A 132 -2.40 -29.80 -11.30
CA THR A 132 -3.50 -30.40 -10.52
C THR A 132 -3.58 -29.76 -9.13
N LYS A 133 -4.77 -29.26 -8.75
CA LYS A 133 -5.07 -28.69 -7.42
C LYS A 133 -4.65 -29.64 -6.28
N LYS A 134 -3.83 -29.15 -5.33
CA LYS A 134 -3.61 -29.82 -4.04
C LYS A 134 -4.15 -28.99 -2.87
N ARG A 135 -4.60 -29.73 -1.84
CA ARG A 135 -5.22 -29.27 -0.59
C ARG A 135 -4.14 -28.82 0.41
N ALA A 136 -4.42 -27.77 1.19
CA ALA A 136 -3.50 -27.18 2.17
C ALA A 136 -2.96 -28.25 3.14
N LYS A 137 -1.64 -28.28 3.37
CA LYS A 137 -0.97 -29.32 4.19
C LYS A 137 -0.74 -28.90 5.64
N ASN A 138 -0.84 -27.60 5.97
CA ASN A 138 -0.51 -27.06 7.29
C ASN A 138 -1.58 -26.09 7.84
N ILE A 139 -1.74 -26.06 9.17
CA ILE A 139 -2.68 -25.17 9.89
C ILE A 139 -2.39 -23.69 9.59
N LYS A 140 -1.11 -23.30 9.51
CA LYS A 140 -0.70 -21.93 9.13
C LYS A 140 -1.14 -21.55 7.71
N GLU A 141 -1.09 -22.50 6.77
CA GLU A 141 -1.55 -22.30 5.39
C GLU A 141 -3.08 -22.25 5.31
N ALA A 142 -3.78 -23.02 6.16
CA ALA A 142 -5.24 -22.99 6.25
C ALA A 142 -5.76 -21.64 6.80
N ILE A 143 -5.13 -21.10 7.85
CA ILE A 143 -5.48 -19.77 8.39
C ILE A 143 -5.24 -18.68 7.34
N PHE A 144 -4.10 -18.71 6.63
CA PHE A 144 -3.82 -17.79 5.53
C PHE A 144 -4.84 -17.95 4.39
N PHE A 145 -5.24 -19.17 4.05
CA PHE A 145 -6.25 -19.42 3.02
C PHE A 145 -7.63 -18.84 3.38
N VAL A 146 -8.05 -18.97 4.64
CA VAL A 146 -9.31 -18.39 5.15
C VAL A 146 -9.24 -16.87 5.19
N MET A 147 -8.13 -16.31 5.66
CA MET A 147 -7.92 -14.86 5.72
C MET A 147 -7.82 -14.22 4.32
N THR A 148 -7.31 -14.95 3.33
CA THR A 148 -7.18 -14.50 1.93
C THR A 148 -8.41 -14.80 1.07
N HIS A 149 -9.50 -15.28 1.68
CA HIS A 149 -10.75 -15.47 0.97
C HIS A 149 -11.36 -14.10 0.63
N GLU A 150 -11.81 -13.90 -0.61
CA GLU A 150 -12.29 -12.60 -1.10
C GLU A 150 -13.44 -12.07 -0.24
N ARG A 151 -14.35 -12.95 0.18
CA ARG A 151 -15.44 -12.64 1.11
C ARG A 151 -14.93 -12.14 2.48
N THR A 152 -13.90 -12.77 3.03
CA THR A 152 -13.30 -12.35 4.32
C THR A 152 -12.70 -10.95 4.21
N LEU A 153 -12.03 -10.64 3.10
CA LEU A 153 -11.47 -9.30 2.88
C LEU A 153 -12.57 -8.23 2.73
N VAL A 154 -13.69 -8.54 2.06
CA VAL A 154 -14.85 -7.64 1.99
C VAL A 154 -15.42 -7.40 3.38
N VAL A 155 -15.56 -8.45 4.20
CA VAL A 155 -16.02 -8.33 5.59
C VAL A 155 -15.06 -7.50 6.43
N VAL A 156 -13.75 -7.68 6.28
CA VAL A 156 -12.72 -6.85 6.93
C VAL A 156 -12.88 -5.38 6.56
N ILE A 157 -13.05 -5.07 5.26
CA ILE A 157 -13.21 -3.69 4.79
C ILE A 157 -14.49 -3.08 5.37
N ALA A 158 -15.60 -3.82 5.32
CA ALA A 158 -16.87 -3.37 5.89
C ALA A 158 -16.76 -3.14 7.42
N ALA A 159 -16.15 -4.06 8.15
CA ALA A 159 -15.91 -3.94 9.58
C ALA A 159 -15.02 -2.74 9.91
N ALA A 160 -13.97 -2.49 9.13
CA ALA A 160 -13.09 -1.35 9.32
C ALA A 160 -13.79 0.00 9.09
N ILE A 161 -14.67 0.08 8.08
CA ILE A 161 -15.49 1.27 7.82
C ILE A 161 -16.51 1.46 8.93
N LEU A 162 -17.25 0.40 9.31
CA LEU A 162 -18.23 0.45 10.39
C LEU A 162 -17.60 0.86 11.72
N TRP A 163 -16.42 0.32 12.03
CA TRP A 163 -15.65 0.69 13.22
C TRP A 163 -15.32 2.19 13.24
N ARG A 164 -14.92 2.76 12.09
CA ARG A 164 -14.66 4.21 12.00
C ARG A 164 -15.92 5.05 12.14
N VAL A 165 -17.04 4.61 11.57
CA VAL A 165 -18.33 5.28 11.73
C VAL A 165 -18.78 5.25 13.19
N ALA A 166 -18.67 4.10 13.85
CA ALA A 166 -19.07 3.89 15.24
C ALA A 166 -18.28 4.79 16.21
N ILE A 167 -16.94 4.82 16.09
CA ILE A 167 -16.11 5.69 16.94
C ILE A 167 -16.45 7.17 16.71
N ARG A 168 -16.82 7.55 15.48
CA ARG A 168 -17.15 8.94 15.17
C ARG A 168 -18.50 9.37 15.76
N THR A 169 -19.46 8.45 15.88
CA THR A 169 -20.78 8.73 16.46
C THR A 169 -20.75 8.89 17.99
N ASP A 170 -19.80 8.26 18.68
CA ASP A 170 -19.71 8.26 20.16
C ASP A 170 -19.06 9.51 20.77
N SER A 171 -19.19 10.68 20.13
CA SER A 171 -18.66 11.97 20.62
C SER A 171 -17.14 11.98 20.85
N GLY A 172 -16.40 11.86 19.74
CA GLY A 172 -14.97 12.18 19.67
C GLY A 172 -14.06 10.97 19.87
N VAL A 173 -13.25 10.66 18.85
CA VAL A 173 -12.27 9.57 18.87
C VAL A 173 -11.38 9.73 20.12
N THR A 174 -11.53 8.82 21.08
CA THR A 174 -10.67 8.80 22.25
C THR A 174 -9.25 8.43 21.83
N PHE A 175 -8.26 8.90 22.59
CA PHE A 175 -6.86 8.57 22.37
C PHE A 175 -6.64 7.05 22.21
N TRP A 176 -7.33 6.27 23.04
CA TRP A 176 -7.25 4.82 23.05
C TRP A 176 -7.80 4.17 21.78
N GLU A 177 -8.96 4.62 21.28
CA GLU A 177 -9.56 4.08 20.05
C GLU A 177 -8.68 4.34 18.81
N SER A 178 -8.08 5.53 18.73
CA SER A 178 -7.12 5.87 17.68
C SER A 178 -5.86 5.01 17.77
N THR A 179 -5.34 4.82 18.98
CA THR A 179 -4.12 4.06 19.25
C THR A 179 -4.28 2.58 18.94
N VAL A 180 -5.36 1.96 19.42
CA VAL A 180 -5.68 0.54 19.14
C VAL A 180 -5.82 0.30 17.65
N SER A 181 -6.51 1.21 16.94
CA SER A 181 -6.69 1.11 15.48
C SER A 181 -5.37 1.25 14.72
N GLY A 182 -4.50 2.18 15.15
CA GLY A 182 -3.18 2.39 14.55
C GLY A 182 -2.21 1.23 14.79
N ILE A 183 -2.12 0.73 16.03
CA ILE A 183 -1.29 -0.44 16.38
C ILE A 183 -1.75 -1.67 15.59
N SER A 184 -3.07 -1.91 15.51
CA SER A 184 -3.62 -3.04 14.76
C SER A 184 -3.23 -3.00 13.28
N LEU A 185 -3.30 -1.82 12.65
CA LEU A 185 -2.84 -1.63 11.28
C LEU A 185 -1.35 -1.87 11.09
N ILE A 186 -0.52 -1.34 12.00
CA ILE A 186 0.94 -1.51 11.96
C ILE A 186 1.28 -3.00 12.07
N VAL A 187 0.73 -3.70 13.08
CA VAL A 187 0.94 -5.14 13.28
C VAL A 187 0.51 -5.93 12.04
N TRP A 188 -0.64 -5.60 11.45
CA TRP A 188 -1.11 -6.26 10.24
C TRP A 188 -0.15 -6.02 9.06
N GLY A 189 0.20 -4.76 8.78
CA GLY A 189 1.10 -4.41 7.68
C GLY A 189 2.45 -5.12 7.77
N TRP A 190 3.06 -5.17 8.97
CA TRP A 190 4.33 -5.86 9.19
C TRP A 190 4.21 -7.38 9.14
N SER A 191 3.08 -7.94 9.55
CA SER A 191 2.81 -9.38 9.42
C SER A 191 2.76 -9.81 7.95
N ILE A 192 2.10 -9.02 7.09
CA ILE A 192 2.08 -9.28 5.63
C ILE A 192 3.49 -9.13 5.03
N PHE A 193 4.27 -8.15 5.50
CA PHE A 193 5.65 -7.96 5.05
C PHE A 193 6.52 -9.17 5.37
N GLY A 194 6.48 -9.64 6.63
CA GLY A 194 7.19 -10.85 7.04
C GLY A 194 6.78 -12.07 6.22
N TYR A 195 5.48 -12.19 5.89
CA TYR A 195 4.97 -13.25 5.03
C TYR A 195 5.55 -13.19 3.61
N LEU A 196 5.57 -12.01 2.97
CA LEU A 196 6.15 -11.86 1.63
C LEU A 196 7.67 -12.13 1.63
N CYS A 197 8.39 -11.70 2.68
CA CYS A 197 9.80 -12.02 2.84
C CYS A 197 10.02 -13.55 2.94
N ALA A 198 9.25 -14.24 3.77
CA ALA A 198 9.32 -15.70 3.90
C ALA A 198 8.99 -16.41 2.57
N LEU A 199 7.97 -15.92 1.84
CA LEU A 199 7.63 -16.42 0.52
C LEU A 199 8.80 -16.21 -0.47
N SER A 200 9.45 -15.05 -0.47
CA SER A 200 10.59 -14.79 -1.36
C SER A 200 11.75 -15.77 -1.15
N VAL A 201 12.00 -16.18 0.10
CA VAL A 201 13.02 -17.19 0.43
C VAL A 201 12.60 -18.57 -0.07
N LYS A 202 11.32 -18.94 0.11
CA LYS A 202 10.77 -20.22 -0.38
C LYS A 202 10.86 -20.36 -1.90
N VAL A 203 10.77 -19.25 -2.63
CA VAL A 203 10.76 -19.23 -4.11
C VAL A 203 12.16 -19.00 -4.73
N ARG A 204 13.24 -19.00 -3.94
CA ARG A 204 14.61 -18.58 -4.35
C ARG A 204 15.12 -19.19 -5.67
N HIS A 205 14.69 -20.39 -6.05
CA HIS A 205 15.10 -21.04 -7.30
C HIS A 205 14.48 -20.44 -8.57
N LYS A 206 13.49 -19.53 -8.43
CA LYS A 206 12.79 -18.87 -9.53
C LYS A 206 13.04 -17.37 -9.44
N ILE A 207 14.05 -16.90 -10.16
CA ILE A 207 14.56 -15.53 -10.06
C ILE A 207 13.47 -14.49 -10.37
N ASP A 208 12.72 -14.66 -11.47
CA ASP A 208 11.70 -13.68 -11.88
C ASP A 208 10.58 -13.54 -10.83
N LEU A 209 10.05 -14.66 -10.32
CA LEU A 209 9.01 -14.66 -9.28
C LEU A 209 9.55 -14.15 -7.94
N THR A 210 10.77 -14.53 -7.56
CA THR A 210 11.45 -14.02 -6.35
C THR A 210 11.60 -12.51 -6.42
N ARG A 211 12.05 -11.98 -7.56
CA ARG A 211 12.19 -10.53 -7.76
C ARG A 211 10.83 -9.86 -7.68
N THR A 212 9.77 -10.37 -8.30
CA THR A 212 8.43 -9.79 -8.15
C THR A 212 7.97 -9.75 -6.69
N ILE A 213 8.16 -10.84 -5.93
CA ILE A 213 7.80 -10.89 -4.50
C ILE A 213 8.63 -9.88 -3.69
N GLN A 214 9.94 -9.79 -3.93
CA GLN A 214 10.81 -8.82 -3.25
C GLN A 214 10.40 -7.38 -3.53
N HIS A 215 10.05 -7.06 -4.78
CA HIS A 215 9.54 -5.73 -5.12
C HIS A 215 8.18 -5.48 -4.44
N ALA A 216 7.25 -6.43 -4.45
CA ALA A 216 5.99 -6.28 -3.70
C ALA A 216 6.24 -6.04 -2.19
N ALA A 217 7.20 -6.76 -1.59
CA ALA A 217 7.59 -6.58 -0.19
C ALA A 217 8.22 -5.21 0.07
N LEU A 218 9.09 -4.72 -0.82
CA LEU A 218 9.68 -3.37 -0.73
C LEU A 218 8.60 -2.27 -0.84
N GLY A 219 7.62 -2.44 -1.73
CA GLY A 219 6.49 -1.52 -1.87
C GLY A 219 5.63 -1.48 -0.60
N LEU A 220 5.33 -2.65 -0.03
CA LEU A 220 4.63 -2.75 1.25
C LEU A 220 5.44 -2.13 2.40
N CYS A 221 6.77 -2.35 2.44
CA CYS A 221 7.66 -1.75 3.43
C CYS A 221 7.57 -0.22 3.40
N ALA A 222 7.61 0.39 2.21
CA ALA A 222 7.48 1.84 2.07
C ALA A 222 6.16 2.36 2.67
N VAL A 223 5.04 1.68 2.43
CA VAL A 223 3.73 2.06 2.99
C VAL A 223 3.65 1.78 4.50
N ASN A 224 4.29 0.73 5.00
CA ASN A 224 4.36 0.47 6.44
C ASN A 224 5.18 1.53 7.18
N VAL A 225 6.31 1.95 6.61
CA VAL A 225 7.11 3.07 7.14
C VAL A 225 6.25 4.33 7.19
N TYR A 226 5.51 4.63 6.12
CA TYR A 226 4.54 5.74 6.12
C TYR A 226 3.53 5.65 7.27
N ALA A 227 2.93 4.47 7.49
CA ALA A 227 1.96 4.27 8.57
C ALA A 227 2.61 4.49 9.96
N VAL A 228 3.81 3.96 10.19
CA VAL A 228 4.55 4.15 11.46
C VAL A 228 4.85 5.61 11.72
N PHE A 229 5.40 6.33 10.73
CA PHE A 229 5.68 7.76 10.89
C PHE A 229 4.42 8.58 11.15
N TYR A 230 3.35 8.30 10.43
CA TYR A 230 2.08 8.99 10.62
C TYR A 230 1.51 8.79 12.02
N TYR A 231 1.33 7.53 12.44
CA TYR A 231 0.75 7.24 13.75
C TYR A 231 1.68 7.65 14.88
N GLY A 232 3.00 7.47 14.72
CA GLY A 232 4.01 7.88 15.70
C GLY A 232 3.99 9.39 15.97
N LEU A 233 4.04 10.22 14.92
CA LEU A 233 3.95 11.68 15.07
C LEU A 233 2.61 12.11 15.67
N ARG A 234 1.52 11.42 15.31
CA ARG A 234 0.20 11.76 15.84
C ARG A 234 0.05 11.41 17.32
N TRP A 235 0.57 10.26 17.74
CA TRP A 235 0.58 9.88 19.15
C TRP A 235 1.50 10.79 19.96
N TYR A 236 2.66 11.17 19.41
CA TYR A 236 3.55 12.14 20.03
C TYR A 236 2.85 13.47 20.31
N GLU A 237 2.18 14.04 19.31
CA GLU A 237 1.41 15.28 19.47
C GLU A 237 0.29 15.15 20.50
N GLN A 238 -0.43 14.01 20.50
CA GLN A 238 -1.49 13.76 21.49
C GLN A 238 -0.92 13.67 22.91
N ILE A 239 0.24 13.03 23.08
CA ILE A 239 0.94 12.93 24.37
C ILE A 239 1.38 14.31 24.85
N CYS A 240 1.99 15.14 24.00
CA CYS A 240 2.39 16.50 24.36
C CYS A 240 1.20 17.39 24.76
N ARG A 241 0.02 17.21 24.13
CA ARG A 241 -1.22 17.90 24.54
C ARG A 241 -1.71 17.45 25.90
N ILE A 242 -1.67 16.15 26.19
CA ILE A 242 -2.07 15.60 27.50
C ILE A 242 -1.13 16.10 28.61
N MET A 243 0.17 16.22 28.32
CA MET A 243 1.18 16.72 29.26
C MET A 243 1.16 18.25 29.44
N GLY A 244 0.32 18.98 28.69
CA GLY A 244 0.17 20.43 28.83
C GLY A 244 1.30 21.27 28.22
N GLU A 245 2.20 20.66 27.44
CA GLU A 245 3.38 21.33 26.86
C GLU A 245 3.07 22.16 25.60
N VAL A 246 1.88 21.97 24.99
CA VAL A 246 1.52 22.64 23.73
C VAL A 246 0.42 23.68 23.97
N THR A 247 0.80 24.96 23.89
CA THR A 247 -0.10 26.13 23.98
C THR A 247 -0.85 26.44 22.69
N GLU A 248 -0.51 25.80 21.57
CA GLU A 248 -1.21 26.02 20.30
C GLU A 248 -2.58 25.33 20.29
N THR A 249 -3.63 26.14 20.48
CA THR A 249 -5.04 25.81 20.26
C THR A 249 -5.34 25.64 18.77
N TYR A 250 -4.72 24.68 18.10
CA TYR A 250 -5.19 24.25 16.79
C TYR A 250 -6.48 23.45 16.96
N VAL A 251 -7.61 24.08 16.63
CA VAL A 251 -8.92 23.43 16.55
C VAL A 251 -9.00 22.68 15.21
N PRO A 252 -9.03 21.34 15.19
CA PRO A 252 -9.09 20.57 13.95
C PRO A 252 -10.36 20.93 13.18
N GLN A 253 -10.26 21.19 11.87
CA GLN A 253 -11.44 21.40 11.06
C GLN A 253 -12.20 20.07 10.86
N PRO A 254 -13.52 20.12 10.61
CA PRO A 254 -14.31 18.91 10.37
C PRO A 254 -13.77 18.05 9.22
N LEU A 255 -13.17 18.69 8.20
CA LEU A 255 -12.58 18.01 7.04
C LEU A 255 -11.24 17.32 7.38
N ASP A 256 -10.47 17.84 8.33
CA ASP A 256 -9.26 17.18 8.81
C ASP A 256 -9.60 15.86 9.52
N MET A 257 -10.75 15.82 10.22
CA MET A 257 -11.27 14.59 10.83
C MET A 257 -11.69 13.57 9.78
N VAL A 258 -12.42 14.00 8.74
CA VAL A 258 -12.81 13.11 7.62
C VAL A 258 -11.57 12.56 6.91
N PHE A 259 -10.55 13.38 6.70
CA PHE A 259 -9.35 12.94 6.00
C PHE A 259 -8.56 11.88 6.79
N LYS A 260 -8.59 11.94 8.13
CA LYS A 260 -8.01 10.89 8.99
C LYS A 260 -8.70 9.55 8.78
N ASP A 261 -10.02 9.55 8.70
CA ASP A 261 -10.81 8.33 8.46
C ASP A 261 -10.56 7.79 7.05
N VAL A 262 -10.52 8.66 6.04
CA VAL A 262 -10.18 8.29 4.66
C VAL A 262 -8.80 7.63 4.60
N ARG A 263 -7.79 8.19 5.27
CA ARG A 263 -6.43 7.61 5.32
C ARG A 263 -6.44 6.21 5.93
N TYR A 264 -7.14 6.02 7.04
CA TYR A 264 -7.28 4.71 7.66
C TYR A 264 -7.90 3.70 6.70
N VAL A 265 -9.03 4.07 6.07
CA VAL A 265 -9.72 3.21 5.12
C VAL A 265 -8.83 2.89 3.91
N MET A 266 -8.08 3.86 3.39
CA MET A 266 -7.15 3.63 2.27
C MET A 266 -6.01 2.68 2.64
N LEU A 267 -5.47 2.75 3.86
CA LEU A 267 -4.48 1.78 4.35
C LEU A 267 -5.07 0.37 4.46
N VAL A 268 -6.30 0.24 4.97
CA VAL A 268 -7.01 -1.06 5.02
C VAL A 268 -7.20 -1.64 3.62
N LEU A 269 -7.74 -0.83 2.69
CA LEU A 269 -7.93 -1.23 1.29
C LEU A 269 -6.61 -1.67 0.64
N PHE A 270 -5.53 -0.93 0.90
CA PHE A 270 -4.20 -1.25 0.40
C PHE A 270 -3.70 -2.59 0.96
N TYR A 271 -3.78 -2.81 2.28
CA TYR A 271 -3.37 -4.08 2.87
C TYR A 271 -4.21 -5.26 2.37
N CYS A 272 -5.53 -5.09 2.22
CA CYS A 272 -6.37 -6.11 1.59
C CYS A 272 -5.94 -6.42 0.14
N ALA A 273 -5.57 -5.40 -0.65
CA ALA A 273 -5.07 -5.59 -2.00
C ALA A 273 -3.73 -6.36 -2.02
N ILE A 274 -2.84 -6.10 -1.06
CA ILE A 274 -1.58 -6.84 -0.92
C ILE A 274 -1.80 -8.27 -0.44
N VAL A 275 -2.79 -8.53 0.42
CA VAL A 275 -3.17 -9.91 0.80
C VAL A 275 -3.65 -10.70 -0.43
N LEU A 276 -4.46 -10.09 -1.30
CA LEU A 276 -4.86 -10.69 -2.59
C LEU A 276 -3.64 -10.92 -3.51
N LEU A 277 -2.72 -9.97 -3.57
CA LEU A 277 -1.48 -10.12 -4.32
C LEU A 277 -0.65 -11.30 -3.80
N ALA A 278 -0.48 -11.42 -2.48
CA ALA A 278 0.24 -12.51 -1.84
C ALA A 278 -0.39 -13.87 -2.17
N LYS A 279 -1.73 -13.97 -2.14
CA LYS A 279 -2.46 -15.17 -2.57
C LYS A 279 -2.16 -15.55 -4.03
N HIS A 280 -2.15 -14.57 -4.94
CA HIS A 280 -1.84 -14.82 -6.34
C HIS A 280 -0.37 -15.21 -6.56
N LEU A 281 0.56 -14.65 -5.78
CA LEU A 281 1.98 -15.02 -5.81
C LEU A 281 2.23 -16.44 -5.27
N VAL A 282 1.50 -16.86 -4.24
CA VAL A 282 1.54 -18.26 -3.75
C VAL A 282 1.05 -19.21 -4.83
N LYS A 283 -0.10 -18.89 -5.45
CA LYS A 283 -0.62 -19.70 -6.55
C LYS A 283 0.36 -19.78 -7.71
N ALA A 284 1.05 -18.67 -8.01
CA ALA A 284 2.07 -18.65 -9.03
C ALA A 284 3.22 -19.60 -8.69
N TYR A 285 3.70 -19.60 -7.45
CA TYR A 285 4.71 -20.54 -6.99
C TYR A 285 4.25 -22.00 -7.11
N GLU A 286 3.02 -22.32 -6.73
CA GLU A 286 2.46 -23.67 -6.85
C GLU A 286 2.49 -24.15 -8.31
N ASP A 287 1.97 -23.35 -9.24
CA ASP A 287 1.98 -23.66 -10.68
C ASP A 287 3.41 -23.85 -11.22
N TYR A 288 4.39 -23.13 -10.66
CA TYR A 288 5.81 -23.24 -10.99
C TYR A 288 6.49 -24.54 -10.50
N THR A 289 5.93 -25.20 -9.48
CA THR A 289 6.52 -26.39 -8.83
C THR A 289 5.96 -27.71 -9.31
N VAL A 290 4.84 -27.72 -10.06
CA VAL A 290 4.32 -28.94 -10.64
C VAL A 290 5.23 -29.39 -11.79
N PRO A 291 5.83 -30.60 -11.75
CA PRO A 291 6.69 -31.06 -12.83
C PRO A 291 5.87 -31.23 -14.10
N ALA A 292 6.39 -30.72 -15.23
CA ALA A 292 5.89 -31.06 -16.55
C ALA A 292 5.89 -32.59 -16.67
N ARG A 293 4.71 -33.22 -16.68
CA ARG A 293 4.59 -34.64 -17.04
C ARG A 293 5.22 -34.80 -18.42
N LYS A 294 6.38 -35.47 -18.48
CA LYS A 294 6.95 -35.98 -19.73
C LYS A 294 5.81 -36.63 -20.50
N SER A 295 5.54 -36.14 -21.70
CA SER A 295 4.72 -36.86 -22.68
C SER A 295 5.42 -38.20 -22.92
N GLN A 296 4.79 -39.28 -22.47
CA GLN A 296 5.00 -40.60 -23.06
C GLN A 296 4.34 -40.63 -24.43
#